data_AF-A0A7C4I6U6-F1
#
_entry.id   AF-A0A7C4I6U6-F1
#
_cell.length_a   1.000
_cell.length_b   1.000
_cell.length_c   1.000
_cell.angle_alpha   90.00
_cell.angle_beta   90.00
_cell.angle_gamma   90.00
#
_symmetry.space_group_name_H-M   'P 1'
#
loop_
_entity.id
_entity.type
_entity.pdbx_description
1 polymer ?
#
loop_
_entity_poly.entity_id
_entity_poly.type
_entity_poly.pdbx_seq_one_letter_code
_entity_poly.pdbx_strand_id
1 'polypeptide(L)'
;MSRETIVTVRIRHGGNEVEFSGDREEVWAMVNRYFSECLGPIEAVAKLSGQVDLSKLLERLVGKVVVNNGGIDVLAEADTKKRIVYCLAGAYAGRRLGLLDTDGLTPKRVAQILHIDEKVARARLSDLWREGVVDRDEEGRYFFKPSTGMKIFEGE
;
A
#
# COMPACT_ATOMS: atom_id res chain seq x y z
N MET A 1 -6.00 -16.78 32.29
CA MET A 1 -4.71 -16.07 32.24
C MET A 1 -4.25 -16.07 30.79
N SER A 2 -4.41 -14.96 30.08
CA SER A 2 -3.87 -14.77 28.73
C SER A 2 -2.34 -14.70 28.83
N ARG A 3 -1.63 -15.54 28.07
CA ARG A 3 -0.16 -15.44 27.97
C ARG A 3 0.17 -14.13 27.26
N GLU A 4 0.72 -13.15 27.98
CA GLU A 4 1.33 -11.98 27.36
C GLU A 4 2.39 -12.47 26.37
N THR A 5 2.16 -12.17 25.09
CA THR A 5 3.05 -12.60 24.02
C THR A 5 4.18 -11.58 23.94
N ILE A 6 5.35 -11.95 24.47
CA ILE A 6 6.56 -11.15 24.34
C ILE A 6 7.01 -11.26 22.88
N VAL A 7 7.19 -10.10 22.25
CA VAL A 7 7.73 -9.97 20.89
C VAL A 7 9.20 -9.58 21.01
N THR A 8 10.06 -10.19 20.20
CA THR A 8 11.47 -9.82 20.10
C THR A 8 11.80 -9.49 18.64
N VAL A 9 12.40 -8.33 18.40
CA VAL A 9 12.81 -7.84 17.08
C VAL A 9 14.29 -7.51 17.13
N ARG A 10 15.04 -8.03 16.15
CA ARG A 10 16.48 -7.78 16.00
C ARG A 10 16.74 -7.13 14.64
N ILE A 11 17.28 -5.92 14.66
CA ILE A 11 17.54 -5.11 13.45
C ILE A 11 19.05 -5.02 13.26
N ARG A 12 19.54 -5.43 12.08
CA ARG A 12 20.93 -5.23 11.66
C ARG A 12 21.00 -4.28 10.47
N HIS A 13 21.78 -3.21 10.59
CA HIS A 13 21.96 -2.23 9.53
C HIS A 13 23.35 -1.59 9.62
N GLY A 14 24.12 -1.60 8.52
CA GLY A 14 25.40 -0.90 8.43
C GLY A 14 26.46 -1.34 9.45
N GLY A 15 26.40 -2.58 9.94
CA GLY A 15 27.27 -3.09 11.02
C GLY A 15 26.75 -2.83 12.44
N ASN A 16 25.67 -2.06 12.60
CA ASN A 16 24.97 -1.92 13.87
C ASN A 16 23.95 -3.04 14.04
N GLU A 17 23.78 -3.50 15.27
CA GLU A 17 22.79 -4.48 15.67
C GLU A 17 22.06 -3.97 16.92
N VAL A 18 20.74 -3.91 16.85
CA VAL A 18 19.87 -3.58 17.99
C VAL A 18 18.82 -4.65 18.18
N GLU A 19 18.46 -4.92 19.42
CA GLU A 19 17.44 -5.89 19.81
C GLU A 19 16.42 -5.21 20.73
N PHE A 20 15.14 -5.35 20.41
CA PHE A 20 14.01 -4.87 21.21
C PHE A 20 13.17 -6.06 21.65
N SER A 21 12.79 -6.10 22.93
CA SER A 21 11.87 -7.11 23.47
C SER A 21 10.87 -6.46 24.42
N GLY A 22 9.62 -6.88 24.35
CA GLY A 22 8.53 -6.32 25.15
C GLY A 22 7.17 -6.82 24.66
N ASP A 23 6.10 -6.16 25.07
CA ASP A 23 4.80 -6.39 24.45
C ASP A 23 4.75 -5.84 23.01
N ARG A 24 3.64 -6.11 22.30
CA ARG A 24 3.49 -5.69 20.90
C ARG A 24 3.60 -4.19 20.71
N GLU A 25 2.97 -3.41 21.57
CA GLU A 25 2.87 -1.94 21.45
C GLU A 25 4.21 -1.30 21.79
N GLU A 26 4.87 -1.81 22.84
CA GLU A 26 6.19 -1.38 23.28
C GLU A 26 7.25 -1.64 22.20
N VAL A 27 7.30 -2.86 21.67
CA VAL A 27 8.26 -3.22 20.61
C VAL A 27 8.01 -2.41 19.34
N TRP A 28 6.75 -2.18 18.97
CA TRP A 28 6.40 -1.33 17.83
C TRP A 28 6.89 0.11 18.01
N ALA A 29 6.71 0.70 19.19
CA ALA A 29 7.17 2.05 19.50
C ALA A 29 8.71 2.14 19.44
N MET A 30 9.41 1.14 19.99
CA MET A 30 10.89 1.09 19.96
C MET A 30 11.43 0.96 18.54
N VAL A 31 10.83 0.11 17.71
CA VAL A 31 11.21 -0.06 16.30
C VAL A 31 11.01 1.23 15.51
N ASN A 32 9.85 1.90 15.66
CA ASN A 32 9.59 3.18 14.99
C ASN A 32 10.55 4.28 15.43
N ARG A 33 10.84 4.36 16.74
CA ARG A 33 11.83 5.30 17.28
C ARG A 33 13.22 5.01 16.70
N TYR A 34 13.66 3.75 16.70
CA TYR A 34 14.94 3.35 16.15
C TYR A 34 15.07 3.75 14.68
N PHE A 35 14.05 3.50 13.86
CA PHE A 35 14.08 3.93 12.47
C PHE A 35 14.01 5.46 12.32
N SER A 36 13.29 6.17 13.19
CA SER A 36 13.25 7.64 13.15
C SER A 36 14.60 8.27 13.53
N GLU A 37 15.31 7.69 14.49
CA GLU A 37 16.59 8.19 15.02
C GLU A 37 17.80 7.73 14.19
N CYS A 38 17.84 6.46 13.76
CA CYS A 38 18.94 5.89 12.98
C CYS A 38 18.78 6.08 11.46
N LEU A 39 17.55 6.16 10.95
CA LEU A 39 17.25 6.35 9.52
C LEU A 39 16.64 7.72 9.22
N GLY A 40 17.02 8.74 9.98
CA GLY A 40 17.17 10.04 9.33
C GLY A 40 17.88 9.84 7.97
N PRO A 41 17.79 10.83 7.07
CA PRO A 41 17.73 10.70 5.61
C PRO A 41 16.67 9.90 4.82
N ILE A 42 15.93 8.89 5.32
CA ILE A 42 14.98 8.16 4.44
C ILE A 42 13.86 9.05 3.91
N GLU A 43 13.31 9.93 4.74
CA GLU A 43 12.23 10.82 4.33
C GLU A 43 12.69 11.90 3.34
N ALA A 44 13.92 12.38 3.50
CA ALA A 44 14.53 13.37 2.62
C ALA A 44 14.97 12.74 1.28
N VAL A 45 15.51 11.52 1.30
CA VAL A 45 15.85 10.73 0.12
C VAL A 45 14.59 10.33 -0.63
N ALA A 46 13.51 9.92 0.05
CA ALA A 46 12.21 9.63 -0.58
C ALA A 46 11.62 10.86 -1.27
N LYS A 47 11.66 12.04 -0.61
CA LYS A 47 11.25 13.33 -1.19
C LYS A 47 12.12 13.75 -2.39
N LEU A 48 13.44 13.50 -2.34
CA LEU A 48 14.38 13.77 -3.43
C LEU A 48 14.27 12.77 -4.59
N SER A 49 13.91 11.52 -4.32
CA SER A 49 13.78 10.45 -5.32
C SER A 49 12.38 10.40 -5.96
N GLY A 50 11.49 11.34 -5.65
CA GLY A 50 10.10 11.34 -6.12
C GLY A 50 9.28 10.15 -5.61
N GLN A 51 9.73 9.47 -4.55
CA GLN A 51 8.94 8.42 -3.92
C GLN A 51 7.76 9.08 -3.21
N VAL A 52 6.55 8.72 -3.64
CA VAL A 52 5.34 9.23 -3.03
C VAL A 52 5.33 8.90 -1.55
N ASP A 53 4.99 9.92 -0.76
CA ASP A 53 4.77 9.86 0.68
C ASP A 53 3.75 8.76 1.00
N LEU A 54 4.28 7.58 1.34
CA LEU A 54 3.47 6.40 1.63
C LEU A 54 2.52 6.70 2.79
N SER A 55 2.93 7.53 3.75
CA SER A 55 2.09 7.96 4.87
C SER A 55 0.84 8.68 4.38
N LYS A 56 0.99 9.65 3.45
CA LYS A 56 -0.17 10.34 2.84
C LYS A 56 -1.08 9.41 2.07
N LEU A 57 -0.51 8.41 1.36
CA LEU A 57 -1.33 7.40 0.70
C LEU A 57 -2.13 6.60 1.73
N LEU A 58 -1.46 6.12 2.78
CA LEU A 58 -2.11 5.32 3.83
C LEU A 58 -3.24 6.10 4.50
N GLU A 59 -3.04 7.38 4.84
CA GLU A 59 -4.08 8.26 5.37
C GLU A 59 -5.34 8.30 4.48
N ARG A 60 -5.18 8.34 3.16
CA ARG A 60 -6.29 8.32 2.20
C ARG A 60 -6.95 6.94 2.07
N LEU A 61 -6.26 5.87 2.42
CA LEU A 61 -6.80 4.50 2.37
C LEU A 61 -7.49 4.08 3.66
N VAL A 62 -7.18 4.71 4.81
CA VAL A 62 -7.81 4.38 6.09
C VAL A 62 -9.34 4.47 5.98
N GLY A 63 -10.03 3.40 6.36
CA GLY A 63 -11.49 3.30 6.28
C GLY A 63 -12.06 3.11 4.86
N LYS A 64 -11.22 3.11 3.83
CA LYS A 64 -11.59 2.94 2.41
C LYS A 64 -11.12 1.63 1.83
N VAL A 65 -10.00 1.11 2.32
CA VAL A 65 -9.39 -0.15 1.87
C VAL A 65 -8.87 -0.92 3.08
N VAL A 66 -9.09 -2.23 3.08
CA VAL A 66 -8.47 -3.16 4.03
C VAL A 66 -7.53 -4.07 3.24
N VAL A 67 -6.30 -4.19 3.72
CA VAL A 67 -5.30 -5.12 3.16
C VAL A 67 -4.98 -6.16 4.22
N ASN A 68 -5.13 -7.42 3.84
CA ASN A 68 -5.00 -8.59 4.71
C ASN A 68 -3.94 -9.50 4.07
N ASN A 69 -3.40 -10.48 4.78
CA ASN A 69 -2.41 -11.43 4.22
C ASN A 69 -2.96 -12.12 2.95
N GLY A 70 -2.60 -11.62 1.77
CA GLY A 70 -3.03 -12.11 0.45
C GLY A 70 -4.34 -11.52 -0.11
N GLY A 71 -5.01 -10.60 0.59
CA GLY A 71 -6.33 -10.08 0.24
C GLY A 71 -6.43 -8.55 0.25
N ILE A 72 -7.34 -8.01 -0.56
CA ILE A 72 -7.70 -6.59 -0.59
C ILE A 72 -9.21 -6.50 -0.61
N ASP A 73 -9.78 -5.71 0.29
CA ASP A 73 -11.20 -5.36 0.34
C ASP A 73 -11.36 -3.84 0.14
N VAL A 74 -12.22 -3.42 -0.80
CA VAL A 74 -12.48 -2.00 -1.06
C VAL A 74 -13.83 -1.61 -0.46
N LEU A 75 -13.78 -0.86 0.64
CA LEU A 75 -14.93 -0.37 1.40
C LEU A 75 -15.43 0.98 0.89
N ALA A 76 -14.65 1.68 0.08
CA ALA A 76 -15.03 2.99 -0.45
C ALA A 76 -16.30 2.94 -1.30
N GLU A 77 -17.31 3.70 -0.89
CA GLU A 77 -18.47 4.03 -1.72
C GLU A 77 -18.08 5.11 -2.73
N ALA A 78 -17.81 4.69 -3.96
CA ALA A 78 -17.43 5.57 -5.07
C ALA A 78 -17.82 4.95 -6.41
N ASP A 79 -17.69 5.71 -7.49
CA ASP A 79 -17.85 5.17 -8.83
C ASP A 79 -16.80 4.08 -9.14
N THR A 80 -17.05 3.28 -10.17
CA THR A 80 -16.22 2.12 -10.52
C THR A 80 -14.76 2.51 -10.79
N LYS A 81 -14.48 3.65 -11.43
CA LYS A 81 -13.09 4.05 -11.70
C LYS A 81 -12.38 4.37 -10.39
N LYS A 82 -13.00 5.16 -9.52
CA LYS A 82 -12.41 5.50 -8.21
C LYS A 82 -12.22 4.26 -7.33
N ARG A 83 -13.15 3.31 -7.32
CA ARG A 83 -12.99 2.01 -6.63
C ARG A 83 -11.83 1.17 -7.18
N ILE A 84 -11.59 1.20 -8.49
CA ILE A 84 -10.42 0.54 -9.11
C ILE A 84 -9.12 1.20 -8.65
N VAL A 85 -9.07 2.53 -8.58
CA VAL A 85 -7.89 3.25 -8.10
C VAL A 85 -7.63 2.92 -6.63
N TYR A 86 -8.66 2.87 -5.78
CA TYR A 86 -8.55 2.37 -4.39
C TYR A 86 -7.99 0.95 -4.31
N CYS A 87 -8.49 0.03 -5.15
CA CYS A 87 -8.01 -1.35 -5.21
C CYS A 87 -6.50 -1.43 -5.52
N LEU A 88 -6.06 -0.73 -6.57
CA LEU A 88 -4.66 -0.71 -6.97
C LEU A 88 -3.77 0.00 -5.94
N ALA A 89 -4.27 1.07 -5.32
CA ALA A 89 -3.58 1.77 -4.24
C ALA A 89 -3.40 0.87 -3.00
N GLY A 90 -4.42 0.07 -2.67
CA GLY A 90 -4.34 -0.98 -1.66
C GLY A 90 -3.26 -2.02 -1.97
N ALA A 91 -3.18 -2.47 -3.22
CA ALA A 91 -2.15 -3.41 -3.67
C ALA A 91 -0.74 -2.80 -3.53
N TYR A 92 -0.58 -1.55 -3.97
CA TYR A 92 0.66 -0.78 -3.88
C TYR A 92 1.14 -0.60 -2.44
N ALA A 93 0.22 -0.25 -1.53
CA ALA A 93 0.51 -0.10 -0.10
C ALA A 93 0.81 -1.46 0.53
N GLY A 94 -0.02 -2.47 0.26
CA GLY A 94 0.13 -3.82 0.78
C GLY A 94 1.49 -4.44 0.48
N ARG A 95 1.98 -4.29 -0.76
CA ARG A 95 3.32 -4.76 -1.13
C ARG A 95 4.43 -4.07 -0.34
N ARG A 96 4.34 -2.76 -0.16
CA ARG A 96 5.34 -1.96 0.59
C ARG A 96 5.32 -2.23 2.08
N LEU A 97 4.16 -2.62 2.61
CA LEU A 97 3.98 -3.06 3.99
C LEU A 97 4.32 -4.55 4.20
N GLY A 98 4.68 -5.29 3.14
CA GLY A 98 4.98 -6.72 3.22
C GLY A 98 3.75 -7.62 3.44
N LEU A 99 2.54 -7.11 3.23
CA LEU A 99 1.27 -7.85 3.35
C LEU A 99 0.89 -8.60 2.08
N LEU A 100 1.49 -8.20 0.94
CA LEU A 100 1.27 -8.79 -0.38
C LEU A 100 2.61 -9.00 -1.08
N ASP A 101 2.72 -10.09 -1.84
CA ASP A 101 3.94 -10.39 -2.61
C ASP A 101 4.09 -9.49 -3.85
N THR A 102 2.97 -8.94 -4.35
CA THR A 102 2.91 -8.12 -5.57
C THR A 102 1.82 -7.05 -5.48
N ASP A 103 2.03 -5.94 -6.18
CA ASP A 103 1.09 -4.83 -6.34
C ASP A 103 0.47 -4.76 -7.74
N GLY A 104 0.90 -5.62 -8.67
CA GLY A 104 0.35 -5.72 -10.02
C GLY A 104 -0.90 -6.60 -10.07
N LEU A 105 -2.03 -6.03 -10.49
CA LEU A 105 -3.31 -6.75 -10.57
C LEU A 105 -3.78 -6.93 -12.02
N THR A 106 -4.26 -8.13 -12.36
CA THR A 106 -4.93 -8.38 -13.65
C THR A 106 -6.37 -7.87 -13.62
N PRO A 107 -6.99 -7.58 -14.79
CA PRO A 107 -8.41 -7.21 -14.85
C PRO A 107 -9.33 -8.21 -14.14
N LYS A 108 -9.05 -9.51 -14.27
CA LYS A 108 -9.78 -10.58 -13.57
C LYS A 108 -9.67 -10.43 -12.05
N ARG A 109 -8.48 -10.15 -11.52
CA ARG A 109 -8.29 -9.99 -10.06
C ARG A 109 -8.99 -8.73 -9.54
N VAL A 110 -8.92 -7.63 -10.27
CA VAL A 110 -9.65 -6.39 -9.93
C VAL A 110 -11.17 -6.63 -9.93
N ALA A 111 -11.68 -7.34 -10.94
CA ALA A 111 -13.10 -7.70 -11.03
C ALA A 111 -13.57 -8.54 -9.84
N GLN A 112 -12.74 -9.52 -9.41
CA GLN A 112 -13.00 -10.34 -8.22
C GLN A 112 -13.03 -9.50 -6.94
N ILE A 113 -12.05 -8.62 -6.73
CA ILE A 113 -11.96 -7.78 -5.53
C ILE A 113 -13.14 -6.80 -5.44
N LEU A 114 -13.55 -6.23 -6.57
CA LEU A 114 -14.61 -5.23 -6.59
C LEU A 114 -16.02 -5.80 -6.75
N HIS A 115 -16.13 -7.11 -6.97
CA HIS A 115 -17.38 -7.82 -7.30
C HIS A 115 -18.11 -7.21 -8.51
N ILE A 116 -17.37 -6.99 -9.60
CA ILE A 116 -17.88 -6.47 -10.87
C ILE A 116 -17.56 -7.42 -12.03
N ASP A 117 -18.20 -7.20 -13.19
CA ASP A 117 -17.89 -7.94 -14.41
C ASP A 117 -16.46 -7.63 -14.93
N GLU A 118 -15.75 -8.65 -15.43
CA GLU A 118 -14.37 -8.49 -15.91
C GLU A 118 -14.28 -7.55 -17.11
N LYS A 119 -15.28 -7.53 -18.01
CA LYS A 119 -15.28 -6.61 -19.16
C LYS A 119 -15.41 -5.17 -18.69
N VAL A 120 -16.22 -4.92 -17.65
CA VAL A 120 -16.34 -3.60 -17.02
C VAL A 120 -15.01 -3.19 -16.39
N ALA A 121 -14.37 -4.07 -15.61
CA ALA A 121 -13.06 -3.80 -15.03
C ALA A 121 -12.02 -3.48 -16.11
N ARG A 122 -11.95 -4.29 -17.18
CA ARG A 122 -11.02 -4.11 -18.30
C ARG A 122 -11.22 -2.78 -19.03
N ALA A 123 -12.49 -2.41 -19.30
CA ALA A 123 -12.81 -1.14 -19.93
C ALA A 123 -12.33 0.04 -19.07
N ARG A 124 -12.66 0.05 -17.77
CA ARG A 124 -12.29 1.13 -16.86
C ARG A 124 -10.78 1.20 -16.59
N LEU A 125 -10.10 0.07 -16.47
CA LEU A 125 -8.64 0.01 -16.38
C LEU A 125 -7.97 0.57 -17.64
N SER A 126 -8.51 0.26 -18.82
CA SER A 126 -7.99 0.80 -20.08
C SER A 126 -8.20 2.32 -20.17
N ASP A 127 -9.35 2.83 -19.73
CA ASP A 127 -9.61 4.27 -19.65
C ASP A 127 -8.62 4.95 -18.70
N LEU A 128 -8.45 4.44 -17.48
CA LEU A 128 -7.52 4.97 -16.47
C LEU A 128 -6.07 4.96 -16.95
N TRP A 129 -5.67 3.94 -17.71
CA TRP A 129 -4.33 3.86 -18.28
C TRP A 129 -4.11 4.92 -19.37
N ARG A 130 -5.10 5.13 -20.26
CA ARG A 130 -5.05 6.21 -21.27
C ARG A 130 -5.04 7.59 -20.63
N GLU A 131 -5.74 7.76 -19.50
CA GLU A 131 -5.74 8.97 -18.69
C GLU A 131 -4.42 9.16 -17.90
N GLY A 132 -3.53 8.18 -17.90
CA GLY A 132 -2.26 8.23 -17.19
C GLY A 132 -2.37 8.12 -15.67
N VAL A 133 -3.51 7.64 -15.15
CA VAL A 133 -3.81 7.50 -13.71
C VAL A 133 -3.23 6.21 -13.14
N VAL A 134 -3.06 5.19 -13.98
CA VAL A 134 -2.49 3.87 -13.65
C VAL A 134 -1.44 3.50 -14.67
N ASP A 135 -0.48 2.66 -14.29
CA ASP A 135 0.47 2.06 -15.22
C ASP A 135 0.02 0.63 -15.59
N ARG A 136 0.53 0.13 -16.72
CA ARG A 136 0.27 -1.22 -17.22
C ARG A 136 1.57 -1.84 -17.73
N ASP A 137 1.82 -3.10 -17.39
CA ASP A 137 2.96 -3.86 -17.91
C ASP A 137 2.60 -4.68 -19.17
N GLU A 138 3.63 -5.30 -19.75
CA GLU A 138 3.52 -6.14 -20.95
C GLU A 138 2.66 -7.40 -20.71
N GLU A 139 2.61 -7.89 -19.47
CA GLU A 139 1.77 -9.02 -19.03
C GLU A 139 0.30 -8.63 -18.85
N GLY A 140 -0.04 -7.34 -18.98
CA GLY A 140 -1.41 -6.84 -18.84
C GLY A 140 -1.87 -6.69 -17.39
N ARG A 141 -0.95 -6.64 -16.43
CA ARG A 141 -1.21 -6.21 -15.06
C ARG A 141 -1.23 -4.69 -14.99
N TYR A 142 -2.06 -4.18 -14.10
CA TYR A 142 -2.20 -2.76 -13.82
C TYR A 142 -1.64 -2.44 -12.45
N PHE A 143 -1.09 -1.24 -12.32
CA PHE A 143 -0.42 -0.75 -11.13
C PHE A 143 -0.94 0.64 -10.76
N PHE A 144 -1.06 0.90 -9.47
CA PHE A 144 -1.28 2.27 -9.01
C PHE A 144 -0.08 3.13 -9.40
N LYS A 145 -0.34 4.31 -9.97
CA LYS A 145 0.68 5.28 -10.33
C LYS A 145 0.64 6.45 -9.36
N PRO A 146 1.49 6.49 -8.32
CA PRO A 146 1.35 7.45 -7.24
C PRO A 146 1.44 8.93 -7.69
N SER A 147 2.22 9.22 -8.74
CA SER A 147 2.41 10.59 -9.26
C SER A 147 1.13 11.25 -9.80
N THR A 148 0.14 10.45 -10.22
CA THR A 148 -1.10 10.92 -10.86
C THR A 148 -2.34 10.33 -10.21
N GLY A 149 -2.29 9.07 -9.79
CA GLY A 149 -3.37 8.36 -9.09
C GLY A 149 -3.80 9.01 -7.78
N MET A 150 -2.89 9.69 -7.07
CA MET A 150 -3.23 10.41 -5.84
C MET A 150 -4.28 11.52 -6.06
N LYS A 151 -4.31 12.12 -7.26
CA LYS A 151 -5.26 13.20 -7.61
C LYS A 151 -6.71 12.73 -7.65
N ILE A 152 -6.94 11.43 -7.83
CA ILE A 152 -8.29 10.83 -7.79
C ILE A 152 -8.89 10.89 -6.37
N PHE A 153 -8.04 11.05 -5.35
CA PHE A 153 -8.45 11.23 -3.97
C PHE A 153 -8.61 12.71 -3.57
N GLU A 154 -8.20 13.66 -4.42
CA GLU A 154 -8.34 15.08 -4.17
C GLU A 154 -9.79 15.50 -4.45
N GLY A 155 -10.50 15.97 -3.42
CA GLY A 155 -11.94 16.28 -3.45
C GLY A 155 -12.78 15.59 -2.37
N GLU A 156 -12.14 14.89 -1.42
CA GLU A 156 -12.75 14.45 -0.15
C GLU A 156 -12.55 15.47 0.97
#